data_AF-A0A5D2KS85-F1
#
_entry.id   AF-A0A5D2KS85-F1
#
_cell.length_a   1.000
_cell.length_b   1.000
_cell.length_c   1.000
_cell.angle_alpha   90.00
_cell.angle_beta   90.00
_cell.angle_gamma   90.00
#
_symmetry.space_group_name_H-M   'P 1'
#
loop_
_entity.id
_entity.type
_entity.pdbx_description
1 polymer ?
#
loop_
_entity_poly.entity_id
_entity_poly.type
_entity_poly.pdbx_seq_one_letter_code
_entity_poly.pdbx_strand_id
1 'polypeptide(L)'
;MVKAESDVSDRLTLESVRDSLIRQEDSIVFSLIERAKFPLNAPTYDPSYFSMPGSYGSLVELVVKQTEAVQAKAGRYENPEEHPFFPDDLPPSQVPPHKYPRVIIYSFKPSTCVSFFRISLIPEANSIKIKPDPKTTGFESRGSVR
;
A
#
# COMPACT_ATOMS: atom_id res chain seq x y z
N MET A 1 -5.68 22.83 30.79
CA MET A 1 -4.37 22.92 30.11
C MET A 1 -3.61 21.66 30.43
N VAL A 2 -3.54 20.70 29.51
CA VAL A 2 -2.82 19.43 29.73
C VAL A 2 -1.88 19.19 28.54
N LYS A 3 -0.60 19.47 28.79
CA LYS A 3 0.60 18.73 28.35
C LYS A 3 0.52 18.04 26.99
N ALA A 4 0.75 18.80 25.91
CA ALA A 4 0.94 18.25 24.55
C ALA A 4 2.39 18.37 24.06
N GLU A 5 3.24 19.17 24.73
CA GLU A 5 4.60 19.45 24.24
C GLU A 5 5.63 18.37 24.59
N SER A 6 5.39 17.53 25.61
CA SER A 6 6.34 16.47 25.97
C SER A 6 6.24 15.20 25.11
N ASP A 7 5.13 14.99 24.39
CA ASP A 7 4.88 13.74 23.64
C ASP A 7 5.62 13.69 22.30
N VAL A 8 5.94 14.86 21.72
CA VAL A 8 6.64 14.94 20.43
C VAL A 8 8.13 14.62 20.55
N SER A 9 8.76 15.03 21.65
CA SER A 9 10.19 14.79 21.89
C SER A 9 10.50 13.32 22.17
N ASP A 10 9.58 12.60 22.81
CA ASP A 10 9.75 11.17 23.12
C ASP A 10 9.52 10.29 21.88
N ARG A 11 8.69 10.73 20.93
CA ARG A 11 8.37 10.00 19.69
C ARG A 11 9.39 10.17 18.57
N LEU A 12 10.38 11.04 18.73
CA LEU A 12 11.41 11.38 17.72
C LEU A 12 12.82 11.12 18.25
N THR A 13 12.97 10.08 19.07
CA THR A 13 14.27 9.59 19.51
C THR A 13 14.85 8.61 18.50
N LEU A 14 16.18 8.48 18.43
CA LEU A 14 16.82 7.48 17.54
C LEU A 14 16.35 6.05 17.83
N GLU A 15 16.05 5.73 19.09
CA GLU A 15 15.49 4.44 19.47
C GLU A 15 14.09 4.24 18.87
N SER A 16 13.22 5.24 18.98
CA SER A 16 11.88 5.17 18.37
C SER A 16 11.90 5.05 16.84
N VAL A 17 12.88 5.69 16.19
CA VAL A 17 13.09 5.56 14.72
C VAL A 17 13.54 4.15 14.39
N ARG A 18 14.47 3.57 15.15
CA ARG A 18 14.94 2.20 14.96
C ARG A 18 13.79 1.20 15.09
N ASP A 19 12.97 1.32 16.13
CA ASP A 19 11.81 0.46 16.35
C ASP A 19 10.77 0.61 15.23
N SER A 20 10.56 1.84 14.75
CA SER A 20 9.67 2.10 13.61
C SER A 20 10.17 1.43 12.33
N LEU A 21 11.47 1.52 12.03
CA LEU A 21 12.06 0.89 10.84
C LEU A 21 11.96 -0.63 10.88
N ILE A 22 12.21 -1.26 12.02
CA ILE A 22 12.07 -2.72 12.19
C ILE A 22 10.62 -3.14 11.91
N ARG A 23 9.64 -2.41 12.45
CA ARG A 23 8.22 -2.69 12.22
C ARG A 23 7.80 -2.50 10.76
N GLN A 24 8.38 -1.52 10.08
CA GLN A 24 8.14 -1.30 8.65
C GLN A 24 8.74 -2.42 7.81
N GLU A 25 9.95 -2.89 8.14
CA GLU A 25 10.59 -4.05 7.51
C GLU A 25 9.70 -5.30 7.63
N ASP A 26 9.27 -5.65 8.84
CA ASP A 26 8.39 -6.81 9.09
C ASP A 26 7.09 -6.71 8.27
N SER A 27 6.51 -5.52 8.20
CA SER A 27 5.28 -5.26 7.43
C SER A 27 5.51 -5.44 5.92
N ILE A 28 6.64 -4.98 5.40
CA ILE A 28 7.03 -5.14 3.99
C ILE A 28 7.26 -6.61 3.67
N VAL A 29 8.04 -7.31 4.48
CA VAL A 29 8.35 -8.74 4.30
C VAL A 29 7.07 -9.56 4.31
N PHE A 30 6.20 -9.34 5.29
CA PHE A 30 4.91 -10.04 5.37
C PHE A 30 4.04 -9.78 4.14
N SER A 31 3.94 -8.53 3.70
CA SER A 31 3.15 -8.16 2.51
C SER A 31 3.69 -8.81 1.23
N LEU A 32 5.01 -8.92 1.09
CA LEU A 32 5.65 -9.60 -0.05
C LEU A 32 5.40 -11.10 -0.02
N ILE A 33 5.48 -11.75 1.16
CA ILE A 33 5.14 -13.16 1.33
C ILE A 33 3.69 -13.43 0.93
N GLU A 34 2.74 -12.62 1.40
CA GLU A 34 1.33 -12.75 1.04
C GLU A 34 1.11 -12.58 -0.47
N ARG A 35 1.81 -11.64 -1.13
CA ARG A 35 1.71 -11.45 -2.58
C ARG A 35 2.31 -12.62 -3.36
N ALA A 36 3.41 -13.21 -2.90
CA ALA A 36 4.11 -14.32 -3.55
C ALA A 36 3.30 -15.63 -3.55
N LYS A 37 2.25 -15.73 -2.70
CA LYS A 37 1.31 -16.85 -2.74
C LYS A 37 0.51 -16.94 -4.04
N PHE A 38 0.40 -15.83 -4.78
CA PHE A 38 -0.36 -15.75 -6.03
C PHE A 38 0.59 -15.58 -7.22
N PRO A 39 0.29 -16.19 -8.39
CA PRO A 39 1.10 -15.96 -9.59
C PRO A 39 1.07 -14.50 -10.05
N LEU A 40 1.83 -14.18 -11.10
CA LEU A 40 1.97 -12.80 -11.59
C LEU A 40 0.62 -12.16 -11.95
N ASN A 41 -0.41 -12.93 -12.36
CA ASN A 41 -1.73 -12.39 -12.69
C ASN A 41 -1.66 -11.20 -13.66
N ALA A 42 -0.92 -11.36 -14.77
CA ALA A 42 -0.64 -10.32 -15.76
C ALA A 42 -1.85 -9.47 -16.19
N PRO A 43 -3.08 -10.02 -16.37
CA PRO A 43 -4.26 -9.22 -16.73
C PRO A 43 -4.62 -8.13 -15.71
N THR A 44 -4.21 -8.29 -14.44
CA THR A 44 -4.46 -7.31 -13.37
C THR A 44 -3.75 -5.98 -13.60
N TYR A 45 -2.63 -6.00 -14.35
CA TYR A 45 -1.80 -4.83 -14.64
C TYR A 45 -2.04 -4.26 -16.03
N ASP A 46 -2.87 -4.93 -16.84
CA ASP A 46 -3.17 -4.53 -18.21
C ASP A 46 -4.35 -3.53 -18.21
N PRO A 47 -4.13 -2.28 -18.65
CA PRO A 47 -5.21 -1.29 -18.76
C PRO A 47 -6.27 -1.66 -19.78
N SER A 48 -5.94 -2.50 -20.77
CA SER A 48 -6.88 -2.93 -21.82
C SER A 48 -7.79 -4.07 -21.37
N TYR A 49 -7.38 -4.85 -20.36
CA TYR A 49 -8.11 -6.01 -19.86
C TYR A 49 -9.34 -5.61 -19.03
N PHE A 50 -9.25 -4.51 -18.30
CA PHE A 50 -10.30 -4.02 -17.41
C PHE A 50 -10.71 -2.60 -17.81
N SER A 51 -11.65 -2.50 -18.74
CA SER A 51 -12.26 -1.22 -19.14
C SER A 51 -13.62 -1.08 -18.48
N MET A 52 -13.71 -0.27 -17.42
CA MET A 52 -15.00 0.16 -16.87
C MET A 52 -15.37 1.56 -17.37
N PRO A 53 -16.67 1.86 -17.55
CA PRO A 53 -17.11 3.19 -17.98
C PRO A 53 -16.64 4.26 -16.99
N GLY A 54 -15.77 5.17 -17.43
CA GLY A 54 -15.30 6.31 -16.63
C GLY A 54 -14.01 6.09 -15.84
N SER A 55 -13.40 4.91 -15.88
CA SER A 55 -12.07 4.66 -15.28
C SER A 55 -11.05 4.31 -16.35
N TYR A 56 -9.98 5.11 -16.43
CA TYR A 56 -8.81 4.80 -17.25
C TYR A 56 -7.73 4.21 -16.35
N GLY A 57 -7.33 2.95 -16.59
CA GLY A 57 -6.22 2.32 -15.87
C GLY A 57 -6.34 0.81 -15.70
N SER A 58 -5.30 0.20 -15.15
CA SER A 58 -5.30 -1.22 -14.78
C SER A 58 -6.15 -1.50 -13.53
N LEU A 59 -6.51 -2.77 -13.29
CA LEU A 59 -7.29 -3.16 -12.11
C LEU A 59 -6.58 -2.76 -10.80
N VAL A 60 -5.25 -2.89 -10.75
CA VAL A 60 -4.45 -2.43 -9.60
C VAL A 60 -4.56 -0.91 -9.41
N GLU A 61 -4.48 -0.13 -10.48
CA GLU A 61 -4.60 1.33 -10.40
C GLU A 61 -5.97 1.74 -9.85
N LEU A 62 -7.05 1.07 -10.27
CA LEU A 62 -8.38 1.32 -9.72
C LEU A 62 -8.44 1.02 -8.22
N VAL A 63 -7.97 -0.16 -7.80
CA VAL A 63 -7.99 -0.56 -6.38
C VAL A 63 -7.19 0.42 -5.52
N VAL A 64 -6.01 0.83 -5.98
CA VAL A 64 -5.19 1.81 -5.28
C VAL A 64 -5.94 3.14 -5.21
N LYS A 65 -6.36 3.73 -6.33
CA LYS A 65 -7.07 5.02 -6.35
C LYS A 65 -8.30 5.06 -5.45
N GLN A 66 -9.11 4.00 -5.46
CA GLN A 66 -10.30 3.93 -4.60
C GLN A 66 -9.94 3.82 -3.11
N THR A 67 -8.90 3.04 -2.79
CA THR A 67 -8.41 2.92 -1.41
C THR A 67 -7.86 4.26 -0.91
N GLU A 68 -7.07 4.95 -1.75
CA GLU A 68 -6.55 6.28 -1.45
C GLU A 68 -7.67 7.29 -1.26
N ALA A 69 -8.71 7.26 -2.09
CA ALA A 69 -9.85 8.15 -1.95
C ALA A 69 -10.57 7.97 -0.60
N VAL A 70 -10.69 6.74 -0.10
CA VAL A 70 -11.25 6.46 1.23
C VAL A 70 -10.31 6.96 2.32
N GLN A 71 -9.01 6.72 2.21
CA GLN A 71 -8.01 7.16 3.19
C GLN A 71 -7.85 8.69 3.25
N ALA A 72 -7.98 9.37 2.11
CA ALA A 72 -7.95 10.82 2.00
C ALA A 72 -9.11 11.48 2.73
N LYS A 73 -10.34 10.94 2.58
CA LYS A 73 -11.51 11.41 3.33
C LYS A 73 -11.32 11.29 4.85
N ALA A 74 -10.56 10.28 5.29
CA ALA A 74 -10.20 10.07 6.68
C ALA A 74 -9.00 10.91 7.15
N GLY A 75 -8.45 11.81 6.32
CA GLY A 75 -7.36 12.72 6.67
C GLY A 75 -5.96 12.09 6.67
N ARG A 76 -5.77 10.89 6.09
CA ARG A 76 -4.47 10.19 6.08
C ARG A 76 -3.34 11.06 5.51
N TYR A 77 -3.60 11.69 4.36
CA TYR A 77 -2.59 12.47 3.63
C TYR A 77 -2.41 13.90 4.17
N GLU A 78 -3.05 14.25 5.28
CA GLU A 78 -2.66 15.44 6.05
C GLU A 78 -1.40 15.18 6.88
N ASN A 79 -1.08 13.91 7.17
CA ASN A 79 0.14 13.51 7.85
C ASN A 79 1.35 13.68 6.92
N PRO A 80 2.40 14.43 7.30
CA PRO A 80 3.60 14.60 6.49
C PRO A 80 4.39 13.30 6.21
N GLU A 81 4.17 12.24 6.98
CA GLU A 81 4.80 10.93 6.74
C GLU A 81 4.08 10.10 5.65
N GLU A 82 2.82 10.43 5.37
CA GLU A 82 1.96 9.67 4.46
C GLU A 82 1.95 10.28 3.07
N HIS A 83 2.25 9.47 2.06
CA HIS A 83 2.44 9.94 0.71
C HIS A 83 1.51 9.20 -0.26
N PRO A 84 0.61 9.90 -0.97
CA PRO A 84 -0.28 9.27 -1.94
C PRO A 84 0.46 8.88 -3.21
N PHE A 85 0.03 7.77 -3.82
CA PHE A 85 0.48 7.33 -5.13
C PHE A 85 -0.15 8.15 -6.26
N PHE A 86 -1.43 8.51 -6.15
CA PHE A 86 -2.17 9.33 -7.12
C PHE A 86 -2.65 10.64 -6.48
N PRO A 87 -1.79 11.66 -6.34
CA PRO A 87 -2.15 12.92 -5.68
C PRO A 87 -3.21 13.74 -6.43
N ASP A 88 -3.32 13.57 -7.76
CA ASP A 88 -4.18 14.40 -8.60
C ASP A 88 -5.69 14.13 -8.37
N ASP A 89 -6.06 12.93 -7.89
CA ASP A 89 -7.44 12.46 -7.81
C ASP A 89 -7.98 12.37 -6.36
N LEU A 90 -7.32 13.00 -5.38
CA LEU A 90 -7.68 12.84 -3.97
C LEU A 90 -8.85 13.74 -3.53
N PRO A 91 -9.89 13.17 -2.89
CA PRO A 91 -10.97 13.95 -2.30
C PRO A 91 -10.48 14.73 -1.06
N PRO A 92 -11.13 15.86 -0.72
CA PRO A 92 -10.81 16.61 0.48
C PRO A 92 -11.13 15.80 1.74
N SER A 93 -10.33 16.03 2.79
CA SER A 93 -10.53 15.45 4.12
C SER A 93 -11.87 15.88 4.71
N GLN A 94 -12.60 14.92 5.28
CA GLN A 94 -13.87 15.15 5.98
C GLN A 94 -13.70 15.21 7.51
N VAL A 95 -12.48 14.97 7.99
CA VAL A 95 -12.13 15.00 9.41
C VAL A 95 -11.52 16.34 9.79
N PRO A 96 -11.60 16.76 11.07
CA PRO A 96 -10.95 17.98 11.53
C PRO A 96 -9.42 17.92 11.32
N PRO A 97 -8.78 19.01 10.87
CA PRO A 97 -7.35 19.03 10.63
C PRO A 97 -6.53 18.73 11.89
N HIS A 98 -5.55 17.83 11.77
CA HIS A 98 -4.63 17.52 12.86
C HIS A 98 -3.33 18.34 12.77
N LYS A 99 -2.86 18.86 13.90
CA LYS A 99 -1.59 19.62 13.96
C LYS A 99 -0.41 18.66 14.13
N TYR A 100 0.15 18.21 13.03
CA TYR A 100 1.37 17.40 13.05
C TYR A 100 2.60 18.22 13.44
N PRO A 101 3.54 17.65 14.21
CA PRO A 101 4.79 18.32 14.53
C PRO A 101 5.62 18.53 13.25
N ARG A 102 6.17 19.73 13.07
CA ARG A 102 7.04 20.06 11.93
C ARG A 102 8.44 19.52 12.18
N VAL A 103 8.66 18.26 11.83
CA VAL A 103 9.96 17.59 12.01
C VAL A 103 10.71 17.48 10.68
N ILE A 104 9.99 17.29 9.58
CA ILE A 104 10.57 17.04 8.26
C ILE A 104 10.67 18.36 7.50
N ILE A 105 11.89 18.74 7.10
CA ILE A 105 12.19 20.02 6.40
C ILE A 105 12.11 19.85 4.87
N TYR A 106 12.12 18.61 4.36
CA TYR A 106 12.12 18.30 2.93
C TYR A 106 10.88 17.51 2.50
N SER A 107 10.32 17.87 1.34
CA SER A 107 9.22 17.16 0.70
C SER A 107 9.77 16.07 -0.23
N PHE A 108 9.59 14.80 0.15
CA PHE A 108 9.87 13.66 -0.72
C PHE A 108 8.63 13.39 -1.58
N LYS A 109 8.81 13.13 -2.89
CA LYS A 109 7.71 12.78 -3.80
C LYS A 109 7.78 11.28 -4.11
N PRO A 110 6.78 10.47 -3.74
CA PRO A 110 6.81 9.00 -3.83
C PRO A 110 6.60 8.45 -5.25
N SER A 111 6.62 9.28 -6.30
CA SER A 111 6.16 8.90 -7.65
C SER A 111 6.94 7.73 -8.28
N THR A 112 8.06 7.32 -7.68
CA THR A 112 8.91 6.22 -8.16
C THR A 112 8.58 4.84 -7.53
N CYS A 113 7.84 4.78 -6.42
CA CYS A 113 7.68 3.54 -5.64
C CYS A 113 6.74 2.51 -6.28
N VAL A 114 5.64 2.94 -6.94
CA VAL A 114 4.70 2.01 -7.61
C VAL A 114 5.36 1.33 -8.80
N SER A 115 6.11 2.10 -9.59
CA SER A 115 6.87 1.61 -10.74
C SER A 115 7.86 0.53 -10.30
N PHE A 116 8.55 0.74 -9.17
CA PHE A 116 9.50 -0.23 -8.61
C PHE A 116 8.81 -1.53 -8.14
N PHE A 117 7.66 -1.42 -7.46
CA PHE A 117 6.90 -2.58 -6.99
C PHE A 117 6.41 -3.44 -8.16
N ARG A 118 5.89 -2.80 -9.22
CA ARG A 118 5.36 -3.46 -10.42
C ARG A 118 6.44 -4.13 -11.27
N ILE A 119 7.58 -3.47 -11.48
CA ILE A 119 8.61 -3.91 -12.45
C ILE A 119 9.62 -4.87 -11.82
N SER A 120 9.99 -4.67 -10.55
CA SER A 120 11.12 -5.38 -9.96
C SER A 120 10.71 -6.40 -8.90
N LEU A 121 9.80 -6.05 -7.99
CA LEU A 121 9.54 -6.89 -6.81
C LEU A 121 8.54 -8.02 -7.07
N ILE A 122 7.47 -7.78 -7.84
CA ILE A 122 6.45 -8.81 -8.09
C ILE A 122 6.98 -9.96 -8.98
N PRO A 123 7.75 -9.71 -10.06
CA PRO A 123 8.35 -10.80 -10.83
C PRO A 123 9.38 -11.60 -10.04
N GLU A 124 10.20 -10.94 -9.21
CA GLU A 124 11.22 -11.60 -8.37
C GLU A 124 10.57 -12.46 -7.28
N ALA A 125 9.59 -11.91 -6.55
CA ALA A 125 8.86 -12.64 -5.50
C ALA A 125 8.12 -13.86 -6.06
N ASN A 126 7.58 -13.78 -7.28
CA ASN A 126 6.91 -14.91 -7.93
C ASN A 126 7.88 -15.95 -8.54
N SER A 127 9.17 -15.61 -8.70
CA SER A 127 10.20 -16.55 -9.11
C SER A 127 10.58 -17.51 -7.98
N ILE A 128 10.27 -17.15 -6.73
CA ILE A 128 10.38 -18.00 -5.56
C ILE A 128 9.22 -19.00 -5.59
N LYS A 129 9.46 -20.21 -6.12
CA LYS A 129 8.49 -21.32 -6.05
C LYS A 129 8.30 -21.78 -4.61
N ILE A 130 7.45 -21.10 -3.85
CA ILE A 130 6.99 -21.60 -2.55
C ILE A 130 6.11 -22.82 -2.84
N LYS A 131 6.64 -24.01 -2.58
CA LYS A 131 5.92 -25.27 -2.79
C LYS A 131 4.70 -25.26 -1.86
N PRO A 132 3.46 -25.34 -2.38
CA PRO A 132 2.28 -25.30 -1.53
C PRO A 132 2.30 -26.50 -0.58
N ASP A 133 1.97 -26.27 0.69
CA ASP A 133 1.83 -27.33 1.68
C ASP A 133 0.76 -28.34 1.20
N PRO A 134 1.01 -29.66 1.29
CA PRO A 134 0.12 -30.68 0.75
C PRO A 134 -1.23 -30.79 1.47
N LYS A 135 -1.51 -29.94 2.48
CA LYS A 135 -2.72 -30.01 3.29
C LYS A 135 -3.88 -29.13 2.80
N THR A 136 -3.68 -28.30 1.77
CA THR A 136 -4.72 -27.36 1.29
C THR A 136 -5.35 -27.74 -0.06
N THR A 137 -4.95 -28.87 -0.67
CA THR A 137 -5.58 -29.38 -1.90
C THR A 137 -6.81 -30.22 -1.57
N GLY A 138 -7.93 -29.54 -1.33
CA GLY A 138 -9.23 -30.14 -1.06
C GLY A 138 -10.38 -29.31 -1.61
N PHE A 139 -10.27 -28.84 -2.86
CA PHE A 139 -11.44 -28.37 -3.61
C PHE A 139 -11.31 -28.78 -5.07
N GLU A 140 -11.62 -30.06 -5.33
CA GLU A 140 -11.89 -30.55 -6.68
C GLU A 140 -13.18 -29.88 -7.19
N SER A 141 -13.04 -28.94 -8.12
CA SER A 141 -14.15 -28.53 -8.97
C SER A 141 -14.48 -29.67 -9.93
N ARG A 142 -15.40 -30.56 -9.52
CA ARG A 142 -16.07 -31.46 -10.45
C ARG A 142 -16.82 -30.63 -11.48
N GLY A 143 -16.56 -30.92 -12.74
CA GLY A 143 -17.07 -30.16 -13.87
C GLY A 143 -18.56 -30.32 -14.17
N SER A 144 -18.97 -29.49 -15.13
CA SER A 144 -20.04 -29.66 -16.12
C SER A 144 -21.47 -29.94 -15.63
N VAL A 145 -22.35 -28.95 -15.82
CA VAL A 145 -23.71 -29.20 -16.30
C VAL A 145 -24.08 -28.13 -17.33
N ARG A 146 -24.21 -28.60 -18.59
CA ARG A 146 -25.02 -28.15 -19.74
C ARG A 146 -25.16 -26.66 -20.04
#